data_AF-A0AAD5H474-F1
#
_entry.id   AF-A0AAD5H474-F1
#
_cell.length_a   1.000
_cell.length_b   1.000
_cell.length_c   1.000
_cell.angle_alpha   90.00
_cell.angle_beta   90.00
_cell.angle_gamma   90.00
#
_symmetry.space_group_name_H-M   'P 1'
#
loop_
_entity.id
_entity.type
_entity.pdbx_description
1 polymer ?
#
loop_
_entity_poly.entity_id
_entity_poly.type
_entity_poly.pdbx_seq_one_letter_code
_entity_poly.pdbx_strand_id
1 'polypeptide(L)'
;MPGWLKPAVARQQRGLHEQQQQQQQAAPPLDLSGVYVKDKVASDSLDEACDVMRLGGLVRIAIGLIKGVELRQQDGVFTFVLHSGILWFKVTERYSEDGRPARFKRRDLRRGTHVGHVERCPTTGGILMHVKWGDPMGGHGRDHFYLADKDVLHVDTTLTVGDRTVRYRQVYRKVS
;
A
#
# COMPACT_ATOMS: atom_id res chain seq x y z
N MET A 1 22.46 41.55 53.17
CA MET A 1 21.18 40.83 53.21
C MET A 1 20.81 40.45 51.77
N PRO A 2 20.41 39.20 51.53
CA PRO A 2 20.57 38.50 50.26
C PRO A 2 19.43 38.75 49.26
N GLY A 3 19.76 38.71 47.97
CA GLY A 3 18.82 38.84 46.85
C GLY A 3 18.18 37.51 46.46
N TRP A 4 17.04 37.57 45.77
CA TRP A 4 16.41 36.44 45.08
C TRP A 4 15.84 36.85 43.72
N LEU A 5 16.06 35.96 42.75
CA LEU A 5 15.94 36.10 41.29
C LEU A 5 14.54 35.83 40.73
N LYS A 6 14.32 36.38 39.53
CA LYS A 6 13.15 36.32 38.65
C LYS A 6 12.84 34.89 38.14
N PRO A 7 11.55 34.44 38.11
CA PRO A 7 11.13 33.26 37.36
C PRO A 7 10.22 33.65 36.19
N ALA A 8 10.78 33.87 35.00
CA ALA A 8 9.97 34.05 33.78
C ALA A 8 10.53 33.36 32.53
N VAL A 9 11.78 32.90 32.54
CA VAL A 9 12.47 32.40 31.34
C VAL A 9 12.24 30.90 31.08
N ALA A 10 11.86 30.13 32.11
CA ALA A 10 11.81 28.66 32.02
C ALA A 10 10.60 28.09 31.25
N ARG A 11 9.52 28.86 31.02
CA ARG A 11 8.34 28.38 30.26
C ARG A 11 8.49 28.51 28.76
N GLN A 12 9.31 29.45 28.28
CA GLN A 12 9.42 29.74 26.85
C GLN A 12 10.33 28.75 26.10
N GLN A 13 11.22 28.04 26.82
CA GLN A 13 12.12 27.05 26.23
C GLN A 13 11.47 25.67 26.01
N ARG A 14 10.40 25.29 26.75
CA ARG A 14 9.73 23.99 26.56
C ARG A 14 8.94 23.87 25.25
N GLY A 15 8.28 24.95 24.81
CA GLY A 15 7.49 24.95 23.58
C GLY A 15 8.31 24.82 22.28
N LEU A 16 9.59 25.22 22.30
CA LEU A 16 10.48 25.14 21.13
C LEU A 16 10.97 23.70 20.89
N HIS A 17 11.18 22.91 21.94
CA HIS A 17 11.61 21.51 21.81
C HIS A 17 10.46 20.58 21.35
N GLU A 18 9.20 20.86 21.72
CA GLU A 18 8.04 20.12 21.24
C GLU A 18 7.73 20.41 19.76
N GLN A 19 7.95 21.64 19.29
CA GLN A 19 7.84 21.96 17.86
C GLN A 19 8.98 21.37 17.01
N GLN A 20 10.18 21.19 17.57
CA GLN A 20 11.30 20.55 16.86
C GLN A 20 11.15 19.03 16.71
N GLN A 21 10.40 18.35 17.59
CA GLN A 21 10.18 16.90 17.48
C GLN A 21 9.13 16.50 16.42
N GLN A 22 8.35 17.45 15.88
CA GLN A 22 7.37 17.18 14.81
C GLN A 22 7.92 17.34 13.39
N GLN A 23 9.17 17.79 13.22
CA GLN A 23 9.87 17.64 11.94
C GLN A 23 10.53 16.27 11.87
N GLN A 24 9.75 15.19 11.95
CA GLN A 24 10.17 13.93 11.35
C GLN A 24 10.26 14.21 9.85
N GLN A 25 11.49 14.40 9.35
CA GLN A 25 11.75 14.51 7.93
C GLN A 25 11.11 13.31 7.24
N ALA A 26 10.14 13.58 6.36
CA ALA A 26 9.53 12.53 5.57
C ALA A 26 10.63 11.81 4.79
N ALA A 27 10.56 10.48 4.74
CA ALA A 27 11.49 9.69 3.97
C ALA A 27 11.47 10.15 2.50
N PRO A 28 12.62 10.22 1.82
CA PRO A 28 12.68 10.63 0.43
C PRO A 28 11.83 9.69 -0.43
N PRO A 29 11.16 10.19 -1.49
CA PRO A 29 10.38 9.33 -2.37
C PRO A 29 11.22 8.18 -2.95
N LEU A 30 10.70 6.97 -2.88
CA LEU A 30 11.29 5.80 -3.52
C LEU A 30 10.80 5.67 -4.96
N ASP A 31 11.71 5.35 -5.86
CA ASP A 31 11.36 4.78 -7.16
C ASP A 31 11.22 3.26 -7.02
N LEU A 32 9.99 2.79 -7.16
CA LEU A 32 9.62 1.39 -7.07
C LEU A 32 9.59 0.74 -8.46
N SER A 33 9.93 1.46 -9.53
CA SER A 33 9.82 0.97 -10.90
C SER A 33 10.65 -0.30 -11.12
N GLY A 34 10.04 -1.29 -11.78
CA GLY A 34 10.68 -2.57 -12.07
C GLY A 34 9.68 -3.70 -12.27
N VAL A 35 10.22 -4.84 -12.69
CA VAL A 35 9.47 -6.11 -12.74
C VAL A 35 9.89 -6.96 -11.55
N TYR A 36 8.90 -7.44 -10.81
CA TYR A 36 9.10 -8.22 -9.61
C TYR A 36 8.39 -9.57 -9.68
N VAL A 37 9.10 -10.63 -9.33
CA VAL A 37 8.55 -11.99 -9.23
C VAL A 37 8.19 -12.27 -7.79
N LYS A 38 7.02 -12.88 -7.57
CA LYS A 38 6.50 -13.20 -6.26
C LYS A 38 7.34 -14.30 -5.60
N ASP A 39 7.87 -14.02 -4.41
CA ASP A 39 8.47 -15.00 -3.54
C ASP A 39 7.36 -15.67 -2.72
N LYS A 40 6.89 -16.83 -3.18
CA LYS A 40 5.77 -17.54 -2.55
C LYS A 40 6.11 -18.05 -1.15
N VAL A 41 7.38 -18.32 -0.87
CA VAL A 41 7.82 -18.84 0.43
C VAL A 41 7.88 -17.72 1.46
N ALA A 42 8.34 -16.54 1.05
CA ALA A 42 8.40 -15.37 1.93
C ALA A 42 7.08 -14.59 2.05
N SER A 43 6.10 -14.87 1.18
CA SER A 43 4.78 -14.23 1.21
C SER A 43 3.83 -14.95 2.17
N ASP A 44 2.97 -14.18 2.83
CA ASP A 44 1.86 -14.74 3.60
C ASP A 44 0.85 -15.46 2.67
N SER A 45 0.14 -16.44 3.23
CA SER A 45 -1.02 -17.04 2.53
C SER A 45 -2.12 -16.00 2.30
N LEU A 46 -2.80 -16.11 1.17
CA LEU A 46 -3.97 -15.28 0.83
C LEU A 46 -5.30 -15.94 1.19
N ASP A 47 -5.28 -17.09 1.86
CA ASP A 47 -6.50 -17.85 2.15
C ASP A 47 -7.49 -17.06 3.01
N GLU A 48 -7.00 -16.38 4.05
CA GLU A 48 -7.86 -15.59 4.93
C GLU A 48 -8.47 -14.38 4.20
N ALA A 49 -7.70 -13.72 3.34
CA ALA A 49 -8.21 -12.65 2.48
C ALA A 49 -9.27 -13.17 1.50
N CYS A 50 -9.05 -14.35 0.93
CA CYS A 50 -10.05 -15.00 0.09
C CYS A 50 -11.31 -15.36 0.90
N ASP A 51 -11.18 -15.79 2.14
CA ASP A 51 -12.31 -16.12 3.03
C ASP A 51 -13.14 -14.89 3.36
N VAL A 52 -12.48 -13.79 3.77
CA VAL A 52 -13.14 -12.52 4.08
C VAL A 52 -13.88 -11.96 2.86
N MET A 53 -13.25 -12.03 1.69
CA MET A 53 -13.89 -11.63 0.43
C MET A 53 -14.87 -12.66 -0.12
N ARG A 54 -15.08 -13.80 0.56
CA ARG A 54 -15.91 -14.93 0.12
C ARG A 54 -15.61 -15.35 -1.32
N LEU A 55 -14.33 -15.41 -1.68
CA LEU A 55 -13.89 -15.91 -2.97
C LEU A 55 -13.94 -17.44 -2.95
N GLY A 56 -14.43 -18.04 -4.03
CA GLY A 56 -14.50 -19.48 -4.19
C GLY A 56 -13.74 -19.98 -5.42
N GLY A 57 -13.49 -21.30 -5.44
CA GLY A 57 -13.07 -22.08 -6.61
C GLY A 57 -12.06 -21.39 -7.52
N LEU A 58 -12.52 -21.02 -8.72
CA LEU A 58 -11.70 -20.48 -9.81
C LEU A 58 -10.93 -19.20 -9.44
N VAL A 59 -11.51 -18.31 -8.63
CA VAL A 59 -10.84 -17.05 -8.26
C VAL A 59 -9.66 -17.31 -7.33
N ARG A 60 -9.80 -18.24 -6.37
CA ARG A 60 -8.69 -18.65 -5.50
C ARG A 60 -7.56 -19.30 -6.29
N ILE A 61 -7.91 -20.17 -7.25
CA ILE A 61 -6.94 -20.78 -8.16
C ILE A 61 -6.21 -19.69 -8.95
N ALA A 62 -6.93 -18.69 -9.48
CA ALA A 62 -6.33 -17.58 -10.21
C ALA A 62 -5.37 -16.73 -9.35
N ILE A 63 -5.71 -16.50 -8.08
CA ILE A 63 -4.85 -15.83 -7.10
C ILE A 63 -3.58 -16.64 -6.83
N GLY A 64 -3.69 -17.97 -6.70
CA GLY A 64 -2.54 -18.86 -6.53
C GLY A 64 -1.58 -18.88 -7.73
N LEU A 65 -2.07 -18.47 -8.90
CA LEU A 65 -1.33 -18.40 -10.17
C LEU A 65 -0.74 -17.02 -10.46
N ILE A 66 -0.87 -16.06 -9.54
CA ILE A 66 -0.14 -14.79 -9.60
C ILE A 66 1.36 -15.07 -9.56
N LYS A 67 2.07 -14.56 -10.57
CA LYS A 67 3.52 -14.74 -10.74
C LYS A 67 4.31 -13.56 -10.20
N GLY A 68 3.76 -12.36 -10.27
CA GLY A 68 4.52 -11.16 -9.97
C GLY A 68 3.77 -9.89 -10.34
N VAL A 69 4.47 -8.77 -10.24
CA VAL A 69 3.96 -7.43 -10.53
C VAL A 69 4.99 -6.64 -11.32
N GLU A 70 4.52 -5.71 -12.13
CA GLU A 70 5.35 -4.68 -12.74
C GLU A 70 4.85 -3.33 -12.23
N LEU A 71 5.77 -2.52 -11.72
CA LEU A 71 5.53 -1.17 -11.26
C LEU A 71 6.21 -0.19 -12.20
N ARG A 72 5.53 0.91 -12.53
CA ARG A 72 6.12 2.02 -13.28
C ARG A 72 5.74 3.34 -12.64
N GLN A 73 6.72 4.21 -12.44
CA GLN A 73 6.53 5.57 -11.92
C GLN A 73 7.10 6.56 -12.92
N GLN A 74 6.21 7.20 -13.68
CA GLN A 74 6.60 8.12 -14.74
C GLN A 74 5.58 9.25 -14.84
N ASP A 75 6.07 10.48 -15.03
CA ASP A 75 5.25 11.67 -15.29
C ASP A 75 4.12 11.88 -14.26
N GLY A 76 4.42 11.61 -12.98
CA GLY A 76 3.45 11.74 -11.88
C GLY A 76 2.34 10.66 -11.89
N VAL A 77 2.56 9.54 -12.57
CA VAL A 77 1.65 8.41 -12.65
C VAL A 77 2.31 7.15 -12.11
N PHE A 78 1.64 6.52 -11.14
CA PHE A 78 1.95 5.18 -10.65
C PHE A 78 1.12 4.15 -11.42
N THR A 79 1.79 3.24 -12.14
CA THR A 79 1.16 2.12 -12.84
C THR A 79 1.46 0.81 -12.12
N PHE A 80 0.41 0.08 -11.79
CA PHE A 80 0.47 -1.26 -11.21
C PHE A 80 -0.05 -2.29 -12.23
N VAL A 81 0.79 -3.25 -12.58
CA VAL A 81 0.42 -4.38 -13.44
C VAL A 81 0.63 -5.67 -12.68
N LEU A 82 -0.40 -6.51 -12.61
CA LEU A 82 -0.31 -7.84 -12.02
C LEU A 82 -0.18 -8.89 -13.13
N HIS A 83 0.88 -9.70 -13.02
CA HIS A 83 1.15 -10.79 -13.95
C HIS A 83 0.66 -12.11 -13.36
N SER A 84 -0.22 -12.80 -14.11
CA SER A 84 -0.72 -14.13 -13.77
C SER A 84 -0.30 -15.16 -14.81
N GLY A 85 -0.24 -16.43 -14.40
CA GLY A 85 -0.13 -17.56 -15.32
C GLY A 85 -1.36 -17.75 -16.21
N ILE A 86 -2.46 -17.07 -15.92
CA ILE A 86 -3.70 -17.16 -16.70
C ILE A 86 -3.93 -15.85 -17.47
N LEU A 87 -4.09 -15.97 -18.80
CA LEU A 87 -4.21 -14.84 -19.71
C LEU A 87 -5.42 -13.92 -19.44
N TRP A 88 -6.53 -14.48 -18.97
CA TRP A 88 -7.73 -13.69 -18.68
C TRP A 88 -7.68 -12.98 -17.31
N PHE A 89 -6.74 -13.33 -16.43
CA PHE A 89 -6.59 -12.72 -15.11
C PHE A 89 -5.45 -11.70 -15.12
N LYS A 90 -5.72 -10.55 -15.75
CA LYS A 90 -4.79 -9.41 -15.83
C LYS A 90 -5.38 -8.21 -15.12
N VAL A 91 -4.62 -7.63 -14.20
CA VAL A 91 -4.94 -6.34 -13.58
C VAL A 91 -3.93 -5.31 -14.09
N THR A 92 -4.43 -4.16 -14.50
CA THR A 92 -3.62 -3.01 -14.87
C THR A 92 -4.33 -1.77 -14.37
N GLU A 93 -3.69 -1.05 -13.46
CA GLU A 93 -4.24 0.12 -12.80
C GLU A 93 -3.26 1.28 -12.90
N ARG A 94 -3.77 2.50 -13.06
CA ARG A 94 -2.99 3.72 -13.26
C ARG A 94 -3.53 4.81 -12.37
N TYR A 95 -2.74 5.21 -11.39
CA TYR A 95 -3.11 6.21 -10.40
C TYR A 95 -2.25 7.47 -10.58
N SER A 96 -2.86 8.64 -10.47
CA SER A 96 -2.07 9.87 -10.38
C SER A 96 -1.46 9.98 -8.99
N GLU A 97 -0.18 10.31 -8.91
CA GLU A 97 0.54 10.48 -7.64
C GLU A 97 0.11 11.75 -6.89
N ASP A 98 -0.74 12.59 -7.48
CA ASP A 98 -1.38 13.73 -6.81
C ASP A 98 -2.60 13.36 -5.96
N GLY A 99 -2.91 12.07 -5.84
CA GLY A 99 -4.01 11.56 -5.02
C GLY A 99 -5.38 11.61 -5.69
N ARG A 100 -5.49 12.02 -6.96
CA ARG A 100 -6.78 11.98 -7.67
C ARG A 100 -7.31 10.55 -7.77
N PRO A 101 -8.61 10.33 -7.47
CA PRO A 101 -9.22 9.01 -7.59
C PRO A 101 -9.29 8.51 -9.05
N ALA A 102 -9.04 7.22 -9.23
CA ALA A 102 -9.23 6.47 -10.46
C ALA A 102 -10.20 5.30 -10.25
N ARG A 103 -10.83 4.83 -11.33
CA ARG A 103 -11.83 3.75 -11.32
C ARG A 103 -11.40 2.58 -12.18
N PHE A 104 -11.53 1.37 -11.66
CA PHE A 104 -11.17 0.13 -12.36
C PHE A 104 -12.22 -0.94 -12.13
N LYS A 105 -12.18 -2.02 -12.93
CA LYS A 105 -12.93 -3.23 -12.64
C LYS A 105 -12.43 -3.83 -11.32
N ARG A 106 -13.35 -4.41 -10.55
CA ARG A 106 -12.98 -5.08 -9.29
C ARG A 106 -11.98 -6.22 -9.55
N ARG A 107 -11.02 -6.37 -8.65
CA ARG A 107 -9.99 -7.43 -8.70
C ARG A 107 -10.53 -8.82 -8.37
N ASP A 108 -11.69 -8.90 -7.71
CA ASP A 108 -12.36 -10.14 -7.32
C ASP A 108 -13.29 -10.73 -8.40
N LEU A 109 -13.27 -10.16 -9.62
CA LEU A 109 -14.06 -10.57 -10.78
C LEU A 109 -15.58 -10.46 -10.61
N ARG A 110 -16.05 -9.86 -9.51
CA ARG A 110 -17.48 -9.52 -9.38
C ARG A 110 -17.81 -8.33 -10.28
N ARG A 111 -19.10 -8.18 -10.58
CA ARG A 111 -19.58 -7.01 -11.34
C ARG A 111 -19.32 -5.73 -10.56
N GLY A 112 -19.14 -4.65 -11.30
CA GLY A 112 -18.92 -3.31 -10.76
C GLY A 112 -17.45 -2.88 -10.82
N THR A 113 -17.16 -1.82 -10.09
CA THR A 113 -15.85 -1.15 -10.07
C THR A 113 -15.38 -0.92 -8.64
N HIS A 114 -14.08 -0.73 -8.48
CA HIS A 114 -13.52 -0.07 -7.31
C HIS A 114 -13.03 1.33 -7.67
N VAL A 115 -13.03 2.20 -6.68
CA VAL A 115 -12.38 3.52 -6.72
C VAL A 115 -11.12 3.41 -5.90
N GLY A 116 -9.99 3.93 -6.39
CA GLY A 116 -8.79 4.04 -5.58
C GLY A 116 -7.97 5.27 -5.89
N HIS A 117 -7.02 5.58 -5.02
CA HIS A 117 -6.03 6.64 -5.19
C HIS A 117 -4.72 6.22 -4.53
N VAL A 118 -3.64 6.95 -4.81
CA VAL A 118 -2.33 6.71 -4.19
C VAL A 118 -1.79 7.97 -3.55
N GLU A 119 -0.96 7.80 -2.53
CA GLU A 119 -0.17 8.85 -1.91
C GLU A 119 1.22 8.32 -1.53
N ARG A 120 2.14 9.22 -1.19
CA ARG A 120 3.46 8.83 -0.69
C ARG A 120 3.39 8.46 0.79
N CYS A 121 4.01 7.34 1.15
CA CYS A 121 4.17 6.98 2.55
C CYS A 121 5.24 7.88 3.20
N PRO A 122 4.92 8.70 4.21
CA PRO A 122 5.90 9.60 4.82
C PRO A 122 7.02 8.86 5.55
N THR A 123 6.76 7.64 6.02
CA THR A 123 7.74 6.86 6.81
C THR A 123 8.71 6.07 5.93
N THR A 124 8.29 5.65 4.74
CA THR A 124 9.11 4.77 3.88
C THR A 124 9.47 5.37 2.52
N GLY A 125 8.83 6.47 2.12
CA GLY A 125 8.97 7.03 0.77
C GLY A 125 8.24 6.23 -0.31
N GLY A 126 7.68 5.06 0.03
CA GLY A 126 6.94 4.18 -0.85
C GLY A 126 5.55 4.72 -1.24
N ILE A 127 4.71 3.84 -1.80
CA ILE A 127 3.36 4.17 -2.26
C ILE A 127 2.33 3.54 -1.33
N LEU A 128 1.38 4.36 -0.84
CA LEU A 128 0.16 3.89 -0.19
C LEU A 128 -0.97 3.97 -1.20
N MET A 129 -1.51 2.82 -1.56
CA MET A 129 -2.69 2.72 -2.41
C MET A 129 -3.91 2.43 -1.57
N HIS A 130 -4.96 3.23 -1.74
CA HIS A 130 -6.23 3.07 -1.07
C HIS A 130 -7.29 2.68 -2.09
N VAL A 131 -8.06 1.64 -1.79
CA VAL A 131 -9.11 1.13 -2.68
C VAL A 131 -10.40 0.91 -1.91
N LYS A 132 -11.54 1.22 -2.53
CA LYS A 132 -12.88 0.98 -1.99
C LYS A 132 -13.80 0.46 -3.08
N TRP A 133 -14.64 -0.52 -2.75
CA TRP A 133 -15.63 -1.09 -3.67
C TRP A 133 -16.99 -1.23 -3.00
N GLY A 134 -18.03 -1.18 -3.82
CA GLY A 134 -19.42 -1.34 -3.39
C GLY A 134 -19.89 -2.79 -3.40
N ASP A 135 -21.20 -2.97 -3.44
CA ASP A 135 -21.82 -4.28 -3.42
C ASP A 135 -21.62 -5.12 -4.70
N PRO A 136 -21.76 -6.46 -4.60
CA PRO A 136 -21.88 -7.22 -3.37
C PRO A 136 -20.54 -7.32 -2.62
N MET A 137 -20.60 -7.53 -1.31
CA MET A 137 -19.42 -7.62 -0.42
C MET A 137 -18.57 -6.35 -0.45
N GLY A 138 -19.21 -5.18 -0.26
CA GLY A 138 -18.53 -3.90 -0.20
C GLY A 138 -17.45 -3.85 0.88
N GLY A 139 -16.37 -3.14 0.58
CA GLY A 139 -15.19 -3.11 1.44
C GLY A 139 -14.17 -2.08 1.00
N HIS A 140 -13.05 -2.06 1.71
CA HIS A 140 -11.90 -1.24 1.38
C HIS A 140 -10.60 -1.97 1.68
N GLY A 141 -9.54 -1.54 1.02
CA GLY A 141 -8.20 -2.07 1.20
C GLY A 141 -7.18 -0.95 1.15
N ARG A 142 -6.05 -1.19 1.81
CA ARG A 142 -4.86 -0.36 1.74
C ARG A 142 -3.68 -1.25 1.44
N ASP A 143 -2.99 -0.99 0.35
CA ASP A 143 -1.77 -1.67 -0.07
C ASP A 143 -0.59 -0.71 0.10
N HIS A 144 0.42 -1.09 0.88
CA HIS A 144 1.63 -0.30 1.09
C HIS A 144 2.80 -0.95 0.37
N PHE A 145 3.24 -0.33 -0.72
CA PHE A 145 4.38 -0.75 -1.53
C PHE A 145 5.65 -0.03 -1.07
N TYR A 146 6.69 -0.79 -0.72
CA TYR A 146 7.98 -0.24 -0.34
C TYR A 146 9.10 -1.26 -0.58
N LEU A 147 10.33 -0.75 -0.78
CA LEU A 147 11.51 -1.58 -0.84
C LEU A 147 11.99 -1.88 0.58
N ALA A 148 11.98 -3.15 0.97
CA ALA A 148 12.59 -3.61 2.22
C ALA A 148 14.11 -3.77 2.08
N ASP A 149 14.57 -3.97 0.85
CA ASP A 149 15.97 -3.96 0.40
C ASP A 149 15.98 -3.53 -1.07
N LYS A 150 17.16 -3.26 -1.65
CA LYS A 150 17.37 -2.80 -3.03
C LYS A 150 16.52 -3.54 -4.07
N ASP A 151 16.43 -4.86 -3.94
CA ASP A 151 15.76 -5.74 -4.89
C ASP A 151 14.57 -6.50 -4.26
N VAL A 152 14.10 -6.10 -3.08
CA VAL A 152 13.01 -6.77 -2.34
C VAL A 152 11.86 -5.79 -2.13
N LEU A 153 10.78 -6.00 -2.88
CA LEU A 153 9.53 -5.25 -2.75
C LEU A 153 8.60 -5.95 -1.75
N HIS A 154 8.21 -5.23 -0.71
CA HIS A 154 7.11 -5.62 0.16
C HIS A 154 5.83 -4.90 -0.25
N VAL A 155 4.73 -5.64 -0.20
CA VAL A 155 3.37 -5.10 -0.29
C VAL A 155 2.62 -5.53 0.96
N ASP A 156 2.45 -4.59 1.88
CA ASP A 156 1.70 -4.82 3.13
C ASP A 156 0.26 -4.37 2.92
N THR A 157 -0.66 -5.33 2.95
CA THR A 157 -2.08 -5.10 2.70
C THR A 157 -2.87 -5.17 3.99
N THR A 158 -3.79 -4.22 4.18
CA THR A 158 -4.92 -4.33 5.10
C THR A 158 -6.20 -4.32 4.29
N LEU A 159 -7.07 -5.31 4.52
CA LEU A 159 -8.32 -5.48 3.78
C LEU A 159 -9.48 -5.61 4.76
N THR A 160 -10.55 -4.85 4.53
CA THR A 160 -11.74 -4.83 5.38
C THR A 160 -13.00 -5.06 4.55
N VAL A 161 -13.82 -6.03 4.94
CA VAL A 161 -15.12 -6.34 4.35
C VAL A 161 -16.12 -6.62 5.47
N GLY A 162 -17.19 -5.83 5.56
CA GLY A 162 -18.08 -5.87 6.71
C GLY A 162 -17.33 -5.50 8.00
N ASP A 163 -17.43 -6.36 9.02
CA ASP A 163 -16.78 -6.27 10.32
C ASP A 163 -15.42 -7.00 10.37
N ARG A 164 -15.02 -7.68 9.30
CA ARG A 164 -13.78 -8.46 9.25
C ARG A 164 -12.65 -7.65 8.61
N THR A 165 -11.50 -7.64 9.28
CA THR A 165 -10.25 -7.05 8.79
C THR A 165 -9.16 -8.10 8.77
N VAL A 166 -8.40 -8.18 7.69
CA VAL A 166 -7.23 -9.06 7.57
C VAL A 166 -6.01 -8.25 7.15
N ARG A 167 -4.84 -8.73 7.56
CA ARG A 167 -3.56 -8.15 7.19
C ARG A 167 -2.65 -9.24 6.67
N TYR A 168 -1.94 -8.96 5.60
CA TYR A 168 -0.98 -9.89 5.03
C TYR A 168 0.10 -9.12 4.27
N ARG A 169 1.26 -9.75 4.13
CA ARG A 169 2.40 -9.27 3.36
C ARG A 169 2.60 -10.14 2.15
N GLN A 170 2.86 -9.52 1.00
CA GLN A 170 3.36 -10.20 -0.18
C GLN A 170 4.76 -9.71 -0.48
N VAL A 171 5.69 -10.64 -0.71
CA VAL A 171 7.10 -10.36 -0.96
C VAL A 171 7.41 -10.66 -2.42
N TYR A 172 8.10 -9.73 -3.07
CA TYR A 172 8.52 -9.87 -4.45
C TYR A 172 10.00 -9.51 -4.60
N ARG A 173 10.67 -10.16 -5.55
CA ARG A 173 12.08 -9.94 -5.89
C ARG A 173 12.21 -9.32 -7.26
N LYS A 174 13.01 -8.27 -7.38
CA LYS A 174 13.25 -7.58 -8.65
C LYS A 174 13.99 -8.50 -9.62
N VAL A 175 13.60 -8.47 -10.90
CA VAL A 175 14.25 -9.23 -11.97
C VAL A 175 14.69 -8.35 -13.15
N SER A 176 14.18 -7.11 -13.23
CA SER A 176 14.61 -6.07 -14.16
C SER A 176 14.25 -4.70 -13.62
#